data_AF-A0A378MTQ8-F1
#
_entry.id   AF-A0A378MTQ8-F1
#
_cell.length_a   1.000
_cell.length_b   1.000
_cell.length_c   1.000
_cell.angle_alpha   90.00
_cell.angle_beta   90.00
_cell.angle_gamma   90.00
#
_symmetry.space_group_name_H-M   'P 1'
#
loop_
_entity.id
_entity.type
_entity.pdbx_description
1 polymer ?
#
loop_
_entity_poly.entity_id
_entity_poly.type
_entity_poly.pdbx_seq_one_letter_code
_entity_poly.pdbx_strand_id
1 'polypeptide(L)'
;MTVVIFLSVLLGSILLGIPVAFALLVCGVALMLHLDLFDAQILAQQIVSGADSFSLMAIPFFILAGEIMNEGGLSKRIIDLPMKLVGHKRGGLGL
;
A
#
# COMPACT_ATOMS: atom_id res chain seq x y z
N MET A 1 -14.35 -5.63 -28.36
CA MET A 1 -12.93 -5.93 -28.66
C MET A 1 -12.03 -5.50 -27.50
N THR A 2 -12.19 -4.26 -26.98
CA THR A 2 -11.49 -3.74 -25.78
C THR A 2 -11.49 -4.67 -24.56
N VAL A 3 -12.66 -5.21 -24.14
CA VAL A 3 -12.75 -6.11 -22.98
C VAL A 3 -11.94 -7.40 -23.18
N VAL A 4 -11.90 -7.92 -24.40
CA VAL A 4 -11.15 -9.14 -24.74
C VAL A 4 -9.65 -8.87 -24.63
N ILE A 5 -9.18 -7.75 -25.17
CA ILE A 5 -7.78 -7.33 -25.10
C ILE A 5 -7.35 -7.13 -23.64
N PHE A 6 -8.19 -6.45 -22.85
CA PHE A 6 -7.94 -6.23 -21.43
C PHE A 6 -7.77 -7.57 -20.68
N LEU A 7 -8.74 -8.49 -20.82
CA LEU A 7 -8.67 -9.79 -20.16
C LEU A 7 -7.49 -10.64 -20.64
N SER A 8 -7.21 -10.68 -21.95
CA SER A 8 -6.11 -11.49 -22.47
C SER A 8 -4.74 -10.99 -21.98
N VAL A 9 -4.53 -9.67 -21.96
CA VAL A 9 -3.27 -9.07 -21.52
C VAL A 9 -3.11 -9.19 -20.00
N LEU A 10 -4.20 -9.01 -19.25
CA LEU A 10 -4.18 -9.11 -17.79
C LEU A 10 -3.87 -10.54 -17.34
N LEU A 11 -4.66 -11.51 -17.81
CA LEU A 11 -4.46 -12.92 -17.47
C LEU A 11 -3.12 -13.43 -17.98
N GLY A 12 -2.72 -13.05 -19.21
CA GLY A 12 -1.40 -13.40 -19.76
C GLY A 12 -0.25 -12.87 -18.91
N SER A 13 -0.32 -11.63 -18.44
CA SER A 13 0.72 -11.03 -17.60
C SER A 13 0.80 -11.70 -16.22
N ILE A 14 -0.35 -12.04 -15.63
CA ILE A 14 -0.42 -12.74 -14.33
C ILE A 14 0.15 -14.16 -14.46
N LEU A 15 -0.18 -14.87 -15.54
CA LEU A 15 0.36 -16.21 -15.83
C LEU A 15 1.88 -16.22 -16.01
N LEU A 16 2.45 -15.11 -16.52
CA LEU A 16 3.90 -14.91 -16.60
C LEU A 16 4.54 -14.54 -15.26
N GLY A 17 3.77 -14.44 -14.17
CA GLY A 17 4.28 -14.12 -12.83
C GLY A 17 4.58 -12.63 -12.62
N ILE A 18 4.10 -11.75 -13.50
CA ILE A 18 4.28 -10.31 -13.35
C ILE A 18 3.38 -9.81 -12.20
N PRO A 19 3.89 -8.97 -11.27
CA PRO A 19 3.06 -8.40 -10.22
C PRO A 19 1.87 -7.63 -10.80
N VAL A 20 0.70 -7.75 -10.16
CA VAL A 20 -0.58 -7.22 -10.66
C VAL A 20 -0.51 -5.72 -11.01
N ALA A 21 0.24 -4.93 -10.25
CA ALA A 21 0.45 -3.51 -10.52
C ALA A 21 1.07 -3.26 -11.92
N PHE A 22 2.09 -4.03 -12.30
CA PHE A 22 2.71 -3.92 -13.63
C PHE A 22 1.84 -4.53 -14.72
N ALA A 23 1.09 -5.60 -14.42
CA ALA A 23 0.14 -6.18 -15.37
C ALA A 23 -0.94 -5.16 -15.79
N LEU A 24 -1.43 -4.35 -14.85
CA LEU A 24 -2.39 -3.27 -15.14
C LEU A 24 -1.79 -2.16 -16.02
N LEU A 25 -0.51 -1.81 -15.83
CA LEU A 25 0.18 -0.85 -16.70
C LEU A 25 0.29 -1.36 -18.14
N VAL A 26 0.68 -2.63 -18.31
CA VAL A 26 0.77 -3.26 -19.64
C VAL A 26 -0.61 -3.33 -20.30
N CYS A 27 -1.67 -3.61 -19.53
CA CYS A 27 -3.05 -3.53 -20.03
C CYS A 27 -3.42 -2.11 -20.48
N GLY A 28 -3.05 -1.10 -19.72
CA GLY A 28 -3.26 0.31 -20.07
C GLY A 28 -2.60 0.67 -21.41
N VAL A 29 -1.33 0.29 -21.59
CA VAL A 29 -0.59 0.48 -22.85
C VAL A 29 -1.29 -0.25 -24.01
N ALA A 30 -1.67 -1.52 -23.82
CA ALA A 30 -2.33 -2.30 -24.86
C ALA A 30 -3.68 -1.71 -25.29
N LEU A 31 -4.45 -1.15 -24.35
CA LEU A 31 -5.72 -0.48 -24.64
C LEU A 31 -5.52 0.86 -25.34
N MET A 32 -4.53 1.65 -24.92
CA MET A 32 -4.19 2.93 -25.58
C MET A 32 -3.80 2.73 -27.04
N LEU A 33 -3.00 1.70 -27.33
CA LEU A 33 -2.64 1.32 -28.70
C LEU A 33 -3.86 0.87 -29.52
N HIS A 34 -4.84 0.20 -28.89
CA HIS A 34 -6.06 -0.23 -29.58
C HIS A 34 -7.02 0.92 -29.88
N LEU A 35 -7.03 1.96 -29.04
CA LEU A 35 -7.92 3.11 -29.15
C LEU A 35 -7.32 4.29 -29.92
N ASP A 36 -6.06 4.19 -30.37
CA ASP A 36 -5.29 5.28 -31.00
C ASP A 36 -5.20 6.55 -30.11
N LEU A 37 -5.25 6.34 -28.79
CA LEU A 37 -5.18 7.38 -27.76
C LEU A 37 -3.87 7.26 -26.98
N PHE A 38 -2.77 7.06 -27.70
CA PHE A 38 -1.46 6.89 -27.08
C PHE A 38 -0.99 8.21 -26.47
N ASP A 39 -1.08 8.31 -25.14
CA ASP A 39 -0.57 9.43 -24.37
C ASP A 39 0.31 8.92 -23.22
N ALA A 40 1.62 9.10 -23.38
CA ALA A 40 2.61 8.72 -22.38
C ALA A 40 2.45 9.52 -21.08
N GLN A 41 1.87 10.72 -21.13
CA GLN A 41 1.61 11.54 -19.95
C GLN A 41 0.54 10.90 -19.05
N ILE A 42 -0.51 10.35 -19.64
CA ILE A 42 -1.57 9.64 -18.90
C ILE A 42 -0.98 8.40 -18.19
N LEU A 43 -0.06 7.70 -18.86
CA LEU A 43 0.64 6.54 -18.29
C LEU A 43 1.54 6.92 -17.11
N ALA A 44 2.33 7.98 -17.26
CA ALA A 44 3.17 8.51 -16.20
C ALA A 44 2.32 8.97 -15.00
N GLN A 45 1.19 9.65 -15.25
CA GLN A 45 0.27 10.08 -14.20
C GLN A 45 -0.35 8.90 -13.44
N GLN A 46 -0.71 7.81 -14.11
CA GLN A 46 -1.25 6.62 -13.44
C GLN A 46 -0.22 5.91 -12.55
N ILE A 47 1.05 5.86 -12.97
CA ILE A 47 2.13 5.31 -12.15
C ILE A 47 2.34 6.16 -10.90
N VAL A 48 2.43 7.49 -11.07
CA VAL A 48 2.62 8.43 -9.95
C VAL A 48 1.42 8.41 -9.01
N SER A 49 0.19 8.42 -9.54
CA SER A 49 -1.03 8.36 -8.72
C SER A 49 -1.16 7.04 -7.94
N GLY A 50 -0.66 5.92 -8.49
CA GLY A 50 -0.60 4.65 -7.76
C GLY A 50 0.43 4.65 -6.63
N ALA A 51 1.54 5.37 -6.81
CA ALA A 51 2.59 5.56 -5.80
C ALA A 51 2.17 6.55 -4.71
N ASP A 52 1.35 7.55 -5.05
CA ASP A 52 0.73 8.49 -4.11
C ASP A 52 -0.47 7.86 -3.38
N SER A 53 -0.30 6.63 -2.90
CA SER A 53 -1.31 5.94 -2.11
C SER A 53 -1.20 6.35 -0.65
N PHE A 54 -2.32 6.72 -0.04
CA PHE A 54 -2.42 6.95 1.41
C PHE A 54 -1.81 5.80 2.23
N SER A 55 -1.89 4.57 1.74
CA SER A 55 -1.31 3.39 2.41
C SER A 55 0.22 3.43 2.44
N LEU A 56 0.86 3.90 1.38
CA LEU A 56 2.33 4.01 1.33
C LEU A 56 2.82 5.16 2.20
N MET A 57 2.07 6.26 2.26
CA MET A 57 2.33 7.37 3.19
C MET A 57 2.09 6.99 4.66
N ALA A 58 1.19 6.05 4.94
CA ALA A 58 0.92 5.62 6.32
C ALA A 58 2.17 5.06 7.00
N ILE A 59 3.03 4.33 6.28
CA ILE A 59 4.26 3.73 6.83
C ILE A 59 5.19 4.79 7.45
N PRO A 60 5.67 5.82 6.72
CA PRO A 60 6.54 6.85 7.29
C PRO A 60 5.84 7.65 8.39
N PHE A 61 4.53 7.90 8.28
CA PHE A 61 3.79 8.57 9.36
C PHE A 61 3.69 7.71 10.63
N PHE A 62 3.51 6.40 10.53
CA PHE A 62 3.53 5.51 11.69
C PHE A 62 4.91 5.41 12.33
N ILE A 63 5.98 5.37 11.52
CA ILE A 63 7.36 5.41 12.02
C ILE A 63 7.59 6.73 12.78
N LEU A 64 7.24 7.87 12.18
CA LEU A 64 7.38 9.18 12.80
C LEU A 64 6.56 9.29 14.10
N ALA A 65 5.31 8.84 14.09
CA ALA A 65 4.47 8.81 15.28
C ALA A 65 5.08 7.92 16.38
N GLY A 66 5.64 6.76 16.01
CA GLY A 66 6.34 5.87 16.93
C GLY A 66 7.56 6.54 17.57
N GLU A 67 8.36 7.25 16.78
CA GLU A 67 9.53 8.00 17.27
C GLU A 67 9.10 9.11 18.24
N ILE A 68 8.07 9.88 17.89
CA ILE A 68 7.50 10.93 18.74
C ILE A 68 6.97 10.33 20.06
N MET A 69 6.30 9.18 20.01
CA MET A 69 5.80 8.50 21.21
C MET A 69 6.94 7.98 22.10
N ASN A 70 8.03 7.52 21.48
CA ASN A 70 9.20 7.03 22.18
C ASN A 70 9.96 8.17 22.90
N GLU A 71 10.29 9.23 22.18
CA GLU A 71 10.96 10.42 22.72
C GLU A 71 10.08 11.18 23.73
N GLY A 72 8.78 11.29 23.45
CA GLY A 72 7.81 11.92 24.35
C GLY A 72 7.50 11.11 25.62
N GLY A 73 8.10 9.91 25.78
CA GLY A 73 7.85 9.01 26.91
C GLY A 73 6.41 8.46 26.97
N LEU A 74 5.62 8.69 25.92
CA LEU A 74 4.23 8.30 25.80
C LEU A 74 4.11 6.78 25.72
N SER A 75 5.05 6.12 25.03
CA SER A 75 5.16 4.65 24.98
C SER A 75 5.25 4.04 26.38
N LYS A 76 6.06 4.62 27.28
CA LYS A 76 6.19 4.16 28.67
C LYS A 76 4.90 4.39 29.47
N ARG A 77 4.28 5.57 29.32
CA ARG A 77 3.01 5.90 30.00
C ARG A 77 1.85 4.99 29.59
N ILE A 78 1.77 4.62 28.31
CA ILE A 78 0.77 3.68 27.79
C ILE A 78 0.93 2.30 28.41
N ILE A 79 2.17 1.87 28.70
CA ILE A 79 2.46 0.59 29.34
C ILE A 79 2.22 0.65 30.86
N ASP A 80 2.64 1.72 31.54
CA ASP A 80 2.51 1.87 33.00
C ASP A 80 1.06 1.89 33.49
N LEU A 81 0.13 2.42 32.70
CA LEU A 81 -1.28 2.55 33.06
C LEU A 81 -1.99 1.19 33.26
N PRO A 82 -1.99 0.27 32.28
CA PRO A 82 -2.51 -1.08 32.48
C PRO A 82 -1.68 -1.85 33.52
N MET A 83 -0.37 -1.63 33.63
CA MET A 83 0.46 -2.24 34.69
C MET A 83 -0.10 -1.93 36.08
N LYS A 84 -0.50 -0.68 36.33
CA LYS A 84 -1.09 -0.27 37.62
C LYS A 84 -2.50 -0.82 37.83
N LEU A 85 -3.29 -0.99 36.78
CA LEU A 85 -4.68 -1.46 36.86
C LEU A 85 -4.78 -2.98 37.02
N VAL A 86 -3.99 -3.74 36.26
CA VAL A 86 -4.09 -5.21 36.18
C VAL A 86 -2.81 -5.96 36.52
N GLY A 87 -1.69 -5.28 36.79
CA GLY A 87 -0.42 -5.92 37.16
C GLY A 87 -0.46 -6.75 38.45
N HIS A 88 -1.44 -6.51 39.32
CA HIS A 88 -1.68 -7.33 40.52
C HIS A 88 -2.32 -8.69 40.21
N LYS A 89 -2.85 -8.91 39.00
CA LYS A 89 -3.38 -10.20 38.55
C LYS A 89 -2.31 -10.94 37.74
N ARG A 90 -1.95 -12.16 38.17
CA ARG A 90 -1.04 -13.04 37.41
C ARG A 90 -1.58 -13.26 35.99
N GLY A 91 -0.75 -12.95 34.98
CA GLY A 91 -1.11 -13.01 33.56
C GLY A 91 -1.68 -11.71 32.97
N GLY A 92 -1.72 -10.60 33.73
CA GLY A 92 -2.42 -9.36 33.33
C GLY A 92 -1.88 -8.63 32.10
N LEU A 93 -0.60 -8.79 31.74
CA LEU A 93 -0.03 -8.16 30.53
C LEU A 93 0.82 -9.08 29.64
N GLY A 94 1.22 -10.27 30.12
CA GLY A 94 1.96 -11.24 29.29
C GLY A 94 3.27 -10.72 28.68
N LEU A 95 3.82 -9.62 29.20
CA LEU A 95 5.12 -9.06 28.86
C LEU A 95 6.20 -9.57 29.82
#